data_AF-A0A2G6QLF1-F1
#
_entry.id   AF-A0A2G6QLF1-F1
#
_cell.length_a   1.000
_cell.length_b   1.000
_cell.length_c   1.000
_cell.angle_alpha   90.00
_cell.angle_beta   90.00
_cell.angle_gamma   90.00
#
_symmetry.space_group_name_H-M   'P 1'
#
loop_
_entity.id
_entity.type
_entity.pdbx_description
1 polymer ?
#
loop_
_entity_poly.entity_id
_entity_poly.type
_entity_poly.pdbx_seq_one_letter_code
_entity_poly.pdbx_strand_id
1 'polypeptide(L)'
;MIIKPEGMERYALNRFDLLGNDETALSKAFAYVLSKNPVFLFKFLRFIGLNVKNTPFNFKSVSIQTERKRKEGRTDIELFCSNKFHVIIECKLGNNKIKRQRQQYLSSFADVPEKVLCILTQTNDYEIQISNEINIKNIGWIDIDNLIDDKTFELDGCLLQDFQNYLRRGYNLRGQKEILIQDLGDSKEVKKYKDHNIYRRDKLYGSPLYFAPYYTKASGETEGISSLSKILGIISAKPSEIPSFLDDLKQFAGEKTGLVKKWLEGVQLDKKEEIYTYFFLDDCVKIQTPLLKDRSRKKGRGKNWIAAQIPQNRCVTFEEFIRRIQEAH
;
A
#
# COMPACT_ATOMS: atom_id res chain seq x y z
N MET A 1 -21.14 4.86 24.32
CA MET A 1 -20.12 3.78 24.28
C MET A 1 -19.98 3.20 25.67
N ILE A 2 -20.00 1.88 25.81
CA ILE A 2 -19.65 1.21 27.08
C ILE A 2 -18.12 1.03 27.07
N ILE A 3 -17.41 1.70 27.98
CA ILE A 3 -15.94 1.66 28.04
C ILE A 3 -15.45 0.45 28.86
N LYS A 4 -16.11 0.16 29.98
CA LYS A 4 -15.85 -1.03 30.80
C LYS A 4 -17.11 -1.90 30.81
N PRO A 5 -17.10 -3.06 30.13
CA PRO A 5 -18.20 -4.02 30.21
C PRO A 5 -18.37 -4.57 31.62
N GLU A 6 -19.61 -4.75 32.05
CA GLU A 6 -19.94 -5.42 33.32
C GLU A 6 -19.45 -6.87 33.30
N GLY A 7 -18.91 -7.35 34.43
CA GLY A 7 -18.36 -8.71 34.55
C GLY A 7 -16.99 -8.95 33.88
N MET A 8 -16.37 -7.94 33.24
CA MET A 8 -15.03 -8.05 32.68
C MET A 8 -13.98 -7.34 33.54
N GLU A 9 -12.97 -8.09 33.99
CA GLU A 9 -11.79 -7.54 34.68
C GLU A 9 -10.77 -6.91 33.72
N ARG A 10 -10.72 -7.38 32.47
CA ARG A 10 -9.82 -6.87 31.41
C ARG A 10 -10.61 -6.68 30.12
N TYR A 11 -10.33 -5.61 29.40
CA TYR A 11 -10.96 -5.29 28.12
C TYR A 11 -9.98 -4.57 27.20
N ALA A 12 -10.14 -4.75 25.88
CA ALA A 12 -9.14 -4.34 24.88
C ALA A 12 -9.19 -2.87 24.48
N LEU A 13 -10.17 -2.10 24.98
CA LEU A 13 -10.35 -0.69 24.60
C LEU A 13 -9.19 0.16 25.14
N ASN A 14 -8.62 0.98 24.27
CA ASN A 14 -7.56 1.93 24.56
C ASN A 14 -8.04 3.37 24.32
N ARG A 15 -7.13 4.33 24.55
CA ARG A 15 -7.43 5.76 24.48
C ARG A 15 -7.95 6.23 23.12
N PHE A 16 -7.55 5.58 22.02
CA PHE A 16 -7.96 5.95 20.67
C PHE A 16 -9.36 5.45 20.34
N ASP A 17 -9.81 4.35 20.95
CA ASP A 17 -11.18 3.85 20.77
C ASP A 17 -12.25 4.88 21.23
N LEU A 18 -11.87 5.86 22.04
CA LEU A 18 -12.73 6.97 22.46
C LEU A 18 -13.02 7.97 21.35
N LEU A 19 -12.22 7.99 20.27
CA LEU A 19 -12.37 8.93 19.15
C LEU A 19 -13.49 8.53 18.17
N GLY A 20 -13.92 7.26 18.20
CA GLY A 20 -14.85 6.68 17.22
C GLY A 20 -14.12 5.76 16.22
N ASN A 21 -14.78 5.40 15.12
CA ASN A 21 -14.22 4.50 14.08
C ASN A 21 -14.34 5.12 12.67
N ASP A 22 -14.48 6.44 12.56
CA ASP A 22 -14.57 7.13 11.28
C ASP A 22 -13.20 7.65 10.79
N GLU A 23 -13.20 8.28 9.62
CA GLU A 23 -12.01 8.83 8.95
C GLU A 23 -11.37 9.97 9.76
N THR A 24 -12.21 10.78 10.41
CA THR A 24 -11.76 11.92 11.23
C THR A 24 -11.13 11.43 12.54
N ALA A 25 -11.68 10.38 13.14
CA ALA A 25 -11.11 9.74 14.33
C ALA A 25 -9.73 9.14 14.02
N LEU A 26 -9.59 8.47 12.86
CA LEU A 26 -8.32 7.89 12.43
C LEU A 26 -7.25 8.96 12.16
N SER A 27 -7.61 10.01 11.42
CA SER A 27 -6.67 11.09 11.09
C SER A 27 -6.18 11.81 12.36
N LYS A 28 -7.07 12.06 13.32
CA LYS A 28 -6.71 12.63 14.64
C LYS A 28 -5.81 11.71 15.44
N ALA A 29 -6.12 10.42 15.51
CA ALA A 29 -5.30 9.43 16.20
C ALA A 29 -3.87 9.41 15.62
N PHE A 30 -3.77 9.39 14.29
CA PHE A 30 -2.47 9.39 13.60
C PHE A 30 -1.68 10.69 13.85
N ALA A 31 -2.32 11.86 13.70
CA ALA A 31 -1.70 13.15 13.99
C ALA A 31 -1.20 13.24 15.45
N TYR A 32 -1.97 12.71 16.40
CA TYR A 32 -1.59 12.67 17.81
C TYR A 32 -0.34 11.84 18.04
N VAL A 33 -0.25 10.65 17.43
CA VAL A 33 0.95 9.79 17.53
C VAL A 33 2.18 10.50 16.98
N LEU A 34 2.09 11.11 15.79
CA LEU A 34 3.18 11.89 15.20
C LEU A 34 3.64 13.03 16.12
N SER A 35 2.71 13.69 16.83
CA SER A 35 3.03 14.79 17.73
C SER A 35 3.76 14.37 19.02
N LYS A 36 3.68 13.08 19.38
CA LYS A 36 4.23 12.56 20.63
C LYS A 36 5.46 11.69 20.43
N ASN A 37 5.62 11.07 19.27
CA ASN A 37 6.74 10.18 18.99
C ASN A 37 7.66 10.78 17.91
N PRO A 38 8.81 11.38 18.29
CA PRO A 38 9.73 11.98 17.33
C PRO A 38 10.31 10.95 16.37
N VAL A 39 10.69 9.77 16.86
CA VAL A 39 11.27 8.70 16.04
C VAL A 39 10.32 8.31 14.91
N PHE A 40 9.06 8.09 15.25
CA PHE A 40 8.02 7.73 14.29
C PHE A 40 7.69 8.88 13.34
N LEU A 41 7.61 10.13 13.82
CA LEU A 41 7.43 11.30 12.95
C LEU A 41 8.53 11.37 11.88
N PHE A 42 9.80 11.30 12.27
CA PHE A 42 10.90 11.40 11.29
C PHE A 42 11.01 10.16 10.39
N LYS A 43 10.59 8.98 10.88
CA LYS A 43 10.47 7.79 10.04
C LYS A 43 9.37 7.96 8.99
N PHE A 44 8.21 8.48 9.38
CA PHE A 44 7.11 8.80 8.47
C PHE A 44 7.52 9.87 7.45
N LEU A 45 8.17 10.96 7.88
CA LEU A 45 8.67 12.01 6.98
C LEU A 45 9.64 11.43 5.94
N ARG A 46 10.57 10.56 6.35
CA ARG A 46 11.47 9.88 5.41
C ARG A 46 10.71 8.98 4.45
N PHE A 47 9.73 8.23 4.95
CA PHE A 47 8.91 7.33 4.13
C PHE A 47 8.17 8.07 3.01
N ILE A 48 7.70 9.30 3.26
CA ILE A 48 7.07 10.13 2.23
C ILE A 48 8.06 10.95 1.38
N GLY A 49 9.37 10.72 1.55
CA GLY A 49 10.43 11.31 0.73
C GLY A 49 11.12 12.54 1.33
N LEU A 50 10.84 12.92 2.58
CA LEU A 50 11.47 14.08 3.23
C LEU A 50 12.69 13.66 4.06
N ASN A 51 13.87 14.14 3.66
CA ASN A 51 15.14 13.85 4.33
C ASN A 51 15.45 14.84 5.46
N VAL A 52 14.63 14.84 6.50
CA VAL A 52 14.85 15.67 7.70
C VAL A 52 15.48 14.85 8.82
N LYS A 53 16.61 15.32 9.37
CA LYS A 53 17.30 14.65 10.49
C LYS A 53 16.43 14.65 11.76
N ASN A 54 16.34 13.52 12.43
CA ASN A 54 15.72 13.42 13.75
C ASN A 54 16.61 14.11 14.81
N THR A 55 16.23 15.31 15.22
CA THR A 55 16.89 16.06 16.30
C THR A 55 15.85 16.73 17.18
N PRO A 56 16.13 16.98 18.48
CA PRO A 56 15.21 17.69 19.36
C PRO A 56 14.80 19.08 18.83
N PHE A 57 15.74 19.79 18.18
CA PHE A 57 15.47 21.08 17.55
C PHE A 57 14.47 20.94 16.41
N ASN A 58 14.70 20.01 15.48
CA ASN A 58 13.79 19.79 14.35
C ASN A 58 12.42 19.31 14.83
N PHE A 59 12.36 18.47 15.86
CA PHE A 59 11.08 18.02 16.41
C PHE A 59 10.26 19.19 16.95
N LYS A 60 10.89 20.07 17.74
CA LYS A 60 10.27 21.28 18.28
C LYS A 60 9.81 22.27 17.20
N SER A 61 10.45 22.28 16.04
CA SER A 61 10.11 23.20 14.95
C SER A 61 8.97 22.70 14.04
N VAL A 62 8.53 21.45 14.17
CA VAL A 62 7.42 20.91 13.39
C VAL A 62 6.11 21.19 14.10
N SER A 63 5.18 21.86 13.42
CA SER A 63 3.80 21.96 13.86
C SER A 63 2.94 20.90 13.17
N ILE A 64 1.95 20.38 13.90
CA ILE A 64 0.97 19.42 13.41
C ILE A 64 -0.41 20.00 13.70
N GLN A 65 -1.22 20.18 12.67
CA GLN A 65 -2.58 20.69 12.77
C GLN A 65 -3.55 19.69 12.16
N THR A 66 -4.71 19.50 12.77
CA THR A 66 -5.80 18.68 12.22
C THR A 66 -6.97 19.56 11.83
N GLU A 67 -7.74 19.15 10.82
CA GLU A 67 -9.00 19.81 10.43
C GLU A 67 -8.85 21.31 10.08
N ARG A 68 -7.73 21.70 9.45
CA ARG A 68 -7.48 23.10 9.11
C ARG A 68 -8.46 23.57 8.02
N LYS A 69 -9.26 24.58 8.34
CA LYS A 69 -10.19 25.19 7.39
C LYS A 69 -9.45 26.14 6.45
N ARG A 70 -9.70 26.00 5.15
CA ARG A 70 -9.19 26.83 4.06
C ARG A 70 -10.33 27.26 3.15
N LYS A 71 -10.04 28.12 2.16
CA LYS A 71 -11.03 28.52 1.15
C LYS A 71 -11.43 27.34 0.27
N GLU A 72 -10.47 26.48 0.00
CA GLU A 72 -10.58 25.33 -0.88
C GLU A 72 -11.28 24.17 -0.20
N GLY A 73 -11.18 24.02 1.12
CA GLY A 73 -11.74 22.90 1.87
C GLY A 73 -11.16 22.78 3.28
N ARG A 74 -11.36 21.63 3.91
CA ARG A 74 -10.80 21.29 5.22
C ARG A 74 -9.81 20.15 5.04
N THR A 75 -8.53 20.38 5.38
CA THR A 75 -7.51 19.33 5.35
C THR A 75 -7.58 18.47 6.60
N ASP A 76 -7.31 17.18 6.50
CA ASP A 76 -7.37 16.28 7.65
C ASP A 76 -6.18 16.51 8.60
N ILE A 77 -4.95 16.55 8.06
CA ILE A 77 -3.73 16.82 8.82
C ILE A 77 -2.79 17.70 7.99
N GLU A 78 -2.11 18.65 8.63
CA GLU A 78 -0.99 19.40 8.05
C GLU A 78 0.23 19.33 8.96
N LEU A 79 1.39 18.99 8.39
CA LEU A 79 2.70 19.09 9.05
C LEU A 79 3.46 20.26 8.45
N PHE A 80 3.97 21.16 9.28
CA PHE A 80 4.67 22.35 8.80
C PHE A 80 5.96 22.58 9.56
N CYS A 81 7.03 22.85 8.82
CA CYS A 81 8.29 23.31 9.37
C CYS A 81 8.79 24.48 8.52
N SER A 82 8.87 25.67 9.12
CA SER A 82 9.33 26.88 8.45
C SER A 82 10.69 26.64 7.76
N ASN A 83 10.81 27.15 6.53
CA ASN A 83 12.00 27.05 5.67
C ASN A 83 12.45 25.62 5.31
N LYS A 84 11.62 24.60 5.58
CA LYS A 84 11.95 23.20 5.25
C LYS A 84 10.86 22.55 4.42
N PHE A 85 9.68 22.36 5.01
CA PHE A 85 8.64 21.58 4.36
C PHE A 85 7.23 21.97 4.78
N HIS A 86 6.28 21.62 3.92
CA HIS A 86 4.86 21.61 4.20
C HIS A 86 4.24 20.34 3.65
N VAL A 87 3.63 19.55 4.53
CA VAL A 87 2.93 18.30 4.18
C VAL A 87 1.45 18.50 4.45
N ILE A 88 0.62 18.24 3.45
CA ILE A 88 -0.82 18.11 3.61
C ILE A 88 -1.15 16.63 3.52
N ILE A 89 -1.88 16.09 4.50
CA ILE A 89 -2.30 14.69 4.54
C ILE A 89 -3.82 14.63 4.45
N GLU A 90 -4.33 13.93 3.45
CA GLU A 90 -5.75 13.66 3.25
C GLU A 90 -6.01 12.18 3.54
N CYS A 91 -6.86 11.88 4.50
CA CYS A 91 -7.21 10.53 4.92
C CYS A 91 -8.46 10.08 4.18
N LYS A 92 -8.56 8.81 3.79
CA LYS A 92 -9.73 8.23 3.13
C LYS A 92 -10.02 6.81 3.62
N LEU A 93 -11.29 6.55 3.95
CA LEU A 93 -11.80 5.22 4.25
C LEU A 93 -12.79 4.72 3.18
N GLY A 94 -12.68 3.46 2.77
CA GLY A 94 -13.56 2.82 1.78
C GLY A 94 -13.33 3.22 0.30
N ASN A 95 -14.26 2.81 -0.58
CA ASN A 95 -14.17 2.92 -2.06
C ASN A 95 -14.50 4.32 -2.62
N ASN A 96 -14.44 5.37 -1.81
CA ASN A 96 -14.81 6.71 -2.28
C ASN A 96 -13.78 7.23 -3.28
N LYS A 97 -14.24 7.50 -4.51
CA LYS A 97 -13.44 7.83 -5.70
C LYS A 97 -12.53 9.06 -5.46
N ILE A 98 -11.23 8.85 -5.50
CA ILE A 98 -10.17 9.86 -5.37
C ILE A 98 -9.89 10.52 -6.75
N LYS A 99 -10.91 11.12 -7.38
CA LYS A 99 -10.70 11.80 -8.69
C LYS A 99 -10.90 13.31 -8.68
N ARG A 100 -11.67 13.87 -7.74
CA ARG A 100 -11.97 15.32 -7.70
C ARG A 100 -11.21 16.12 -6.63
N GLN A 101 -10.53 15.47 -5.68
CA GLN A 101 -9.90 16.15 -4.54
C GLN A 101 -8.39 16.39 -4.70
N ARG A 102 -7.72 15.76 -5.67
CA ARG A 102 -6.26 15.86 -5.81
C ARG A 102 -5.74 17.22 -6.26
N GLN A 103 -6.59 18.02 -6.91
CA GLN A 103 -6.25 19.38 -7.36
C GLN A 103 -6.64 20.45 -6.34
N GLN A 104 -7.50 20.10 -5.36
CA GLN A 104 -8.14 21.06 -4.45
C GLN A 104 -7.11 21.81 -3.59
N TYR A 105 -6.02 21.15 -3.19
CA TYR A 105 -5.03 21.71 -2.28
C TYR A 105 -3.70 22.10 -2.93
N LEU A 106 -3.58 22.05 -4.27
CA LEU A 106 -2.33 22.43 -4.94
C LEU A 106 -1.94 23.89 -4.67
N SER A 107 -2.93 24.79 -4.54
CA SER A 107 -2.73 26.20 -4.17
C SER A 107 -2.54 26.44 -2.66
N SER A 108 -2.71 25.41 -1.81
CA SER A 108 -2.73 25.56 -0.36
C SER A 108 -1.36 25.47 0.30
N PHE A 109 -0.31 25.18 -0.47
CA PHE A 109 1.04 25.03 0.05
C PHE A 109 1.68 26.38 0.39
N ALA A 110 2.39 26.42 1.53
CA ALA A 110 3.27 27.53 1.85
C ALA A 110 4.46 27.57 0.89
N ASP A 111 5.10 28.74 0.80
CA ASP A 111 6.36 28.91 0.06
C ASP A 111 7.52 28.33 0.88
N VAL A 112 7.79 27.05 0.67
CA VAL A 112 8.85 26.28 1.33
C VAL A 112 9.50 25.33 0.33
N PRO A 113 10.76 24.91 0.57
CA PRO A 113 11.51 24.08 -0.37
C PRO A 113 10.83 22.76 -0.73
N GLU A 114 10.28 22.05 0.27
CA GLU A 114 9.71 20.73 0.06
C GLU A 114 8.18 20.73 0.31
N LYS A 115 7.40 20.36 -0.70
CA LYS A 115 5.93 20.33 -0.62
C LYS A 115 5.44 18.90 -0.89
N VAL A 116 4.69 18.32 0.05
CA VAL A 116 4.17 16.95 -0.09
C VAL A 116 2.65 16.92 0.10
N LEU A 117 1.92 16.38 -0.87
CA LEU A 117 0.52 15.99 -0.70
C LEU A 117 0.46 14.48 -0.48
N CYS A 118 0.17 14.06 0.75
CA CYS A 118 0.04 12.67 1.12
C CYS A 118 -1.43 12.26 1.16
N ILE A 119 -1.80 11.24 0.40
CA ILE A 119 -3.14 10.66 0.41
C ILE A 119 -3.04 9.32 1.13
N LEU A 120 -3.63 9.25 2.33
CA LEU A 120 -3.69 8.07 3.20
C LEU A 120 -5.00 7.33 2.99
N THR A 121 -4.97 6.19 2.32
CA THR A 121 -6.20 5.46 1.97
C THR A 121 -6.24 4.06 2.56
N GLN A 122 -7.45 3.53 2.71
CA GLN A 122 -7.63 2.10 3.01
C GLN A 122 -7.32 1.22 1.79
N THR A 123 -7.48 1.75 0.57
CA THR A 123 -7.15 1.10 -0.70
C THR A 123 -6.14 1.96 -1.45
N ASN A 124 -4.91 1.49 -1.66
CA ASN A 124 -3.89 2.33 -2.30
C ASN A 124 -4.31 2.74 -3.71
N ASP A 125 -4.00 3.99 -4.02
CA ASP A 125 -4.28 4.64 -5.30
C ASP A 125 -2.95 5.01 -5.95
N TYR A 126 -2.46 4.21 -6.90
CA TYR A 126 -1.11 4.39 -7.43
C TYR A 126 -1.02 5.42 -8.56
N GLU A 127 -2.06 6.22 -8.80
CA GLU A 127 -2.00 7.27 -9.80
C GLU A 127 -1.16 8.44 -9.27
N ILE A 128 0.11 8.41 -9.65
CA ILE A 128 1.07 9.48 -9.41
C ILE A 128 0.78 10.56 -10.45
N GLN A 129 0.38 11.74 -9.98
CA GLN A 129 0.39 12.95 -10.80
C GLN A 129 1.61 13.76 -10.41
N ILE A 130 2.46 14.02 -11.38
CA ILE A 130 3.60 14.92 -11.23
C ILE A 130 3.04 16.34 -11.35
N SER A 131 2.99 17.06 -10.24
CA SER A 131 3.01 18.52 -10.26
C SER A 131 4.47 18.93 -10.10
N ASN A 132 4.98 19.81 -10.95
CA ASN A 132 6.42 20.16 -11.01
C ASN A 132 7.00 20.69 -9.69
N GLU A 133 6.18 21.04 -8.70
CA GLU A 133 6.61 21.59 -7.41
C GLU A 133 6.09 20.84 -6.18
N ILE A 134 5.18 19.87 -6.34
CA ILE A 134 4.53 19.18 -5.21
C ILE A 134 4.66 17.68 -5.41
N ASN A 135 5.30 17.02 -4.44
CA ASN A 135 5.43 15.58 -4.41
C ASN A 135 4.11 14.96 -3.91
N ILE A 136 3.41 14.24 -4.78
CA ILE A 136 2.16 13.56 -4.42
C ILE A 136 2.47 12.11 -4.04
N LYS A 137 2.16 11.72 -2.81
CA LYS A 137 2.36 10.37 -2.28
C LYS A 137 1.03 9.74 -1.93
N ASN A 138 0.69 8.64 -2.57
CA ASN A 138 -0.47 7.83 -2.21
C ASN A 138 0.02 6.60 -1.44
N ILE A 139 -0.36 6.48 -0.17
CA ILE A 139 0.08 5.39 0.69
C ILE A 139 -1.11 4.81 1.46
N GLY A 140 -0.99 3.55 1.84
CA GLY A 140 -2.03 2.82 2.55
C GLY A 140 -1.91 2.95 4.07
N TRP A 141 -3.03 2.78 4.77
CA TRP A 141 -3.00 2.58 6.22
C TRP A 141 -2.18 1.34 6.64
N ILE A 142 -2.07 0.33 5.78
CA ILE A 142 -1.18 -0.82 6.01
C ILE A 142 0.30 -0.44 5.93
N ASP A 143 0.67 0.53 5.09
CA ASP A 143 2.04 1.02 5.02
C ASP A 143 2.40 1.71 6.34
N ILE A 144 1.46 2.45 6.93
CA ILE A 144 1.60 3.04 8.27
C ILE A 144 1.74 1.95 9.34
N ASP A 145 0.93 0.89 9.30
CA ASP A 145 1.02 -0.25 10.22
C ASP A 145 2.41 -0.92 10.14
N ASN A 146 2.90 -1.17 8.93
CA ASN A 146 4.21 -1.77 8.68
C ASN A 146 5.37 -0.86 9.11
N LEU A 147 5.21 0.46 9.05
CA LEU A 147 6.22 1.40 9.56
C LEU A 147 6.38 1.30 11.09
N ILE A 148 5.32 0.88 11.80
CA ILE A 148 5.32 0.72 13.26
C ILE A 148 6.00 -0.60 13.67
N ASP A 149 5.87 -1.68 12.88
CA ASP A 149 6.41 -3.03 13.16
C ASP A 149 7.95 -3.17 13.08
N ASP A 150 8.68 -2.08 13.27
CA ASP A 150 10.15 -2.05 13.32
C ASP A 150 10.63 -2.24 14.76
N LYS A 151 11.61 -3.14 14.95
CA LYS A 151 12.20 -3.50 16.25
C LYS A 151 12.71 -2.29 17.05
N THR A 152 12.98 -1.17 16.38
CA THR A 152 13.35 0.09 17.03
C THR A 152 12.27 0.69 17.93
N PHE A 153 11.01 0.28 17.80
CA PHE A 153 9.89 0.77 18.59
C PHE A 153 9.50 -0.11 19.79
N GLU A 154 10.21 -1.24 20.01
CA GLU A 154 9.99 -2.13 21.15
C GLU A 154 10.24 -1.44 22.51
N LEU A 155 10.97 -0.32 22.51
CA LEU A 155 11.35 0.44 23.72
C LEU A 155 10.50 1.70 23.95
N ASP A 156 9.68 2.13 22.98
CA ASP A 156 9.04 3.46 22.93
C ASP A 156 7.51 3.38 23.11
N GLY A 157 7.07 2.63 24.12
CA GLY A 157 5.83 2.89 24.86
C GLY A 157 4.50 2.39 24.27
N CYS A 158 3.52 2.25 25.17
CA CYS A 158 2.14 1.83 24.89
C CYS A 158 1.41 2.62 23.80
N LEU A 159 1.86 3.83 23.43
CA LEU A 159 1.13 4.71 22.53
C LEU A 159 1.08 4.20 21.07
N LEU A 160 2.24 3.79 20.52
CA LEU A 160 2.29 3.26 19.16
C LEU A 160 1.53 1.95 19.06
N GLN A 161 1.65 1.09 20.08
CA GLN A 161 0.92 -0.17 20.18
C GLN A 161 -0.60 0.05 20.34
N ASP A 162 -1.03 1.03 21.14
CA ASP A 162 -2.43 1.43 21.27
C ASP A 162 -2.98 1.88 19.91
N PHE A 163 -2.24 2.74 19.20
CA PHE A 163 -2.64 3.21 17.87
C PHE A 163 -2.73 2.07 16.86
N GLN A 164 -1.73 1.17 16.87
CA GLN A 164 -1.69 0.01 16.00
C GLN A 164 -2.88 -0.93 16.25
N ASN A 165 -3.19 -1.19 17.51
CA ASN A 165 -4.35 -1.98 17.92
C ASN A 165 -5.67 -1.31 17.49
N TYR A 166 -5.77 0.01 17.65
CA TYR A 166 -6.92 0.79 17.22
C TYR A 166 -7.08 0.74 15.68
N LEU A 167 -5.99 0.91 14.94
CA LEU A 167 -5.95 0.81 13.48
C LEU A 167 -6.39 -0.58 12.99
N ARG A 168 -5.82 -1.64 13.57
CA ARG A 168 -6.11 -3.04 13.18
C ARG A 168 -7.54 -3.48 13.54
N ARG A 169 -8.12 -2.98 14.65
CA ARG A 169 -9.47 -3.33 15.12
C ARG A 169 -10.58 -2.53 14.43
N GLY A 170 -10.39 -1.22 14.28
CA GLY A 170 -11.43 -0.33 13.74
C GLY A 170 -11.63 -0.46 12.24
N TYR A 171 -10.58 -0.82 11.50
CA TYR A 171 -10.54 -0.63 10.05
C TYR A 171 -10.34 -1.91 9.24
N ASN A 172 -10.53 -3.08 9.87
CA ASN A 172 -10.57 -4.41 9.23
C ASN A 172 -9.41 -4.66 8.23
N LEU A 173 -8.19 -4.24 8.59
CA LEU A 173 -6.98 -4.62 7.84
C LEU A 173 -6.85 -6.15 7.69
N ARG A 174 -7.51 -6.92 8.58
CA ARG A 174 -7.64 -8.38 8.57
C ARG A 174 -8.41 -8.97 7.39
N GLY A 175 -9.17 -8.17 6.64
CA GLY A 175 -9.94 -8.61 5.47
C GLY A 175 -9.22 -8.41 4.14
N GLN A 176 -7.96 -7.96 4.17
CA GLN A 176 -7.21 -7.65 2.96
C GLN A 176 -6.84 -8.95 2.25
N LYS A 177 -7.35 -9.11 1.04
CA LYS A 177 -6.98 -10.23 0.18
C LYS A 177 -5.55 -10.00 -0.28
N GLU A 178 -4.61 -10.81 0.22
CA GLU A 178 -3.17 -10.52 0.10
C GLU A 178 -2.57 -11.02 -1.22
N ILE A 179 -3.17 -12.03 -1.85
CA ILE A 179 -2.59 -12.67 -3.03
C ILE A 179 -3.42 -12.34 -4.26
N LEU A 180 -2.86 -11.52 -5.15
CA LEU A 180 -3.42 -11.26 -6.47
C LEU A 180 -3.21 -12.48 -7.36
N ILE A 181 -4.32 -13.02 -7.88
CA ILE A 181 -4.32 -14.13 -8.82
C ILE A 181 -4.83 -13.62 -10.16
N GLN A 182 -4.12 -13.97 -11.23
CA GLN A 182 -4.52 -13.58 -12.56
C GLN A 182 -4.08 -14.58 -13.63
N ASP A 183 -4.95 -14.77 -14.63
CA ASP A 183 -4.63 -15.55 -15.82
C ASP A 183 -3.42 -14.97 -16.56
N LEU A 184 -2.44 -15.83 -16.82
CA LEU A 184 -1.25 -15.56 -17.60
C LEU A 184 -1.23 -16.54 -18.78
N GLY A 185 -1.53 -16.03 -19.97
CA GLY A 185 -1.57 -16.78 -21.22
C GLY A 185 -0.88 -16.09 -22.39
N ASP A 186 -0.70 -14.78 -22.28
CA ASP A 186 0.04 -13.98 -23.25
C ASP A 186 1.55 -14.22 -23.08
N SER A 187 2.24 -14.57 -24.16
CA SER A 187 3.66 -14.95 -24.12
C SER A 187 4.57 -13.83 -23.63
N LYS A 188 4.21 -12.56 -23.90
CA LYS A 188 4.97 -11.40 -23.45
C LYS A 188 4.79 -11.18 -21.95
N GLU A 189 3.59 -11.35 -21.42
CA GLU A 189 3.35 -11.28 -19.96
C GLU A 189 3.97 -12.48 -19.22
N VAL A 190 3.97 -13.68 -19.82
CA VAL A 190 4.72 -14.83 -19.30
C VAL A 190 6.21 -14.53 -19.22
N LYS A 191 6.79 -13.96 -20.29
CA LYS A 191 8.20 -13.56 -20.33
C LYS A 191 8.53 -12.53 -19.25
N LYS A 192 7.71 -11.48 -19.11
CA LYS A 192 7.87 -10.47 -18.06
C LYS A 192 7.90 -11.08 -16.66
N TYR A 193 6.97 -11.98 -16.37
CA TYR A 193 6.92 -12.61 -15.06
C TYR A 193 8.14 -13.49 -14.80
N LYS A 194 8.48 -14.38 -15.75
CA LYS A 194 9.54 -15.39 -15.56
C LYS A 194 10.95 -14.81 -15.63
N ASP A 195 11.21 -13.92 -16.58
CA ASP A 195 12.57 -13.47 -16.90
C ASP A 195 12.89 -12.13 -16.21
N HIS A 196 11.86 -11.30 -15.99
CA HIS A 196 12.01 -9.92 -15.55
C HIS A 196 11.38 -9.62 -14.20
N ASN A 197 10.82 -10.62 -13.50
CA ASN A 197 10.17 -10.46 -12.19
C ASN A 197 9.17 -9.29 -12.17
N ILE A 198 8.41 -9.12 -13.24
CA ILE A 198 7.44 -8.03 -13.36
C ILE A 198 6.09 -8.57 -13.82
N TYR A 199 5.04 -7.96 -13.31
CA TYR A 199 3.70 -8.13 -13.83
C TYR A 199 3.09 -6.76 -14.10
N ARG A 200 2.37 -6.59 -15.21
CA ARG A 200 1.69 -5.33 -15.51
C ARG A 200 0.23 -5.50 -15.86
N ARG A 201 -0.55 -4.47 -15.56
CA ARG A 201 -1.97 -4.40 -15.89
C ARG A 201 -2.41 -3.00 -16.24
N ASP A 202 -3.59 -2.91 -16.82
CA ASP A 202 -4.34 -1.67 -16.87
C ASP A 202 -4.66 -1.22 -15.43
N LYS A 203 -5.00 0.05 -15.28
CA LYS A 203 -5.14 0.74 -13.98
C LYS A 203 -5.90 -0.09 -12.93
N LEU A 204 -5.21 -0.48 -11.87
CA LEU A 204 -5.73 -1.30 -10.76
C LEU A 204 -5.89 -0.47 -9.46
N TYR A 205 -6.78 -0.91 -8.57
CA TYR A 205 -6.95 -0.37 -7.22
C TYR A 205 -6.71 -1.48 -6.20
N GLY A 206 -5.91 -1.21 -5.15
CA GLY A 206 -5.59 -2.14 -4.07
C GLY A 206 -4.13 -2.63 -4.04
N SER A 207 -3.71 -3.18 -2.89
CA SER A 207 -2.30 -3.48 -2.55
C SER A 207 -2.13 -4.95 -2.18
N PRO A 208 -2.17 -5.86 -3.16
CA PRO A 208 -1.81 -7.24 -2.91
C PRO A 208 -0.36 -7.29 -2.43
N LEU A 209 -0.09 -8.15 -1.45
CA LEU A 209 1.25 -8.40 -0.93
C LEU A 209 2.01 -9.39 -1.82
N TYR A 210 1.29 -10.26 -2.52
CA TYR A 210 1.86 -11.28 -3.39
C TYR A 210 1.11 -11.39 -4.71
N PHE A 211 1.81 -11.89 -5.71
CA PHE A 211 1.26 -12.21 -7.02
C PHE A 211 1.44 -13.71 -7.31
N ALA A 212 0.36 -14.35 -7.74
CA ALA A 212 0.31 -15.75 -8.14
C ALA A 212 -0.28 -15.87 -9.55
N PRO A 213 0.54 -16.08 -10.59
CA PRO A 213 0.02 -16.25 -11.94
C PRO A 213 -0.71 -17.59 -12.07
N TYR A 214 -1.91 -17.57 -12.65
CA TYR A 214 -2.56 -18.78 -13.13
C TYR A 214 -2.13 -18.99 -14.58
N TYR A 215 -1.25 -19.95 -14.82
CA TYR A 215 -0.84 -20.31 -16.17
C TYR A 215 -2.02 -20.96 -16.90
N THR A 216 -2.45 -20.34 -17.98
CA THR A 216 -3.47 -20.91 -18.86
C THR A 216 -2.84 -21.90 -19.83
N LYS A 217 -3.63 -22.76 -20.48
CA LYS A 217 -3.12 -23.68 -21.51
C LYS A 217 -2.42 -22.97 -22.67
N ALA A 218 -2.79 -21.71 -22.95
CA ALA A 218 -2.16 -20.91 -24.01
C ALA A 218 -0.74 -20.45 -23.65
N SER A 219 -0.35 -20.49 -22.38
CA SER A 219 0.98 -20.04 -21.92
C SER A 219 2.12 -20.96 -22.34
N GLY A 220 1.83 -22.21 -22.72
CA GLY A 220 2.85 -23.26 -22.92
C GLY A 220 3.41 -23.86 -21.63
N GLU A 221 2.96 -23.38 -20.46
CA GLU A 221 3.34 -23.91 -19.15
C GLU A 221 2.28 -24.90 -18.62
N THR A 222 2.63 -25.63 -17.55
CA THR A 222 1.66 -26.48 -16.84
C THR A 222 0.49 -25.64 -16.32
N GLU A 223 -0.73 -26.00 -16.69
CA GLU A 223 -1.93 -25.27 -16.29
C GLU A 223 -2.07 -25.21 -14.76
N GLY A 224 -2.33 -24.02 -14.23
CA GLY A 224 -2.53 -23.79 -12.80
C GLY A 224 -1.60 -22.72 -12.22
N ILE A 225 -1.69 -22.52 -10.91
CA ILE A 225 -0.75 -21.69 -10.16
C ILE A 225 0.38 -22.59 -9.66
N SER A 226 1.58 -22.38 -10.20
CA SER A 226 2.79 -23.13 -9.84
C SER A 226 3.87 -22.26 -9.20
N SER A 227 3.58 -20.97 -9.00
CA SER A 227 4.50 -20.03 -8.38
C SER A 227 3.81 -18.90 -7.63
N LEU A 228 4.53 -18.34 -6.66
CA LEU A 228 4.12 -17.20 -5.85
C LEU A 228 5.29 -16.24 -5.73
N SER A 229 5.09 -14.97 -6.02
CA SER A 229 6.12 -13.93 -5.86
C SER A 229 5.64 -12.86 -4.89
N LYS A 230 6.52 -12.40 -4.00
CA LYS A 230 6.26 -11.22 -3.17
C LYS A 230 6.25 -9.98 -4.06
N ILE A 231 5.32 -9.07 -3.84
CA ILE A 231 5.31 -7.76 -4.47
C ILE A 231 6.18 -6.84 -3.60
N LEU A 232 7.25 -6.30 -4.19
CA LEU A 232 8.19 -5.38 -3.51
C LEU A 232 7.82 -3.91 -3.73
N GLY A 233 7.15 -3.61 -4.84
CA GLY A 233 6.67 -2.26 -5.12
C GLY A 233 5.63 -2.24 -6.22
N ILE A 234 4.83 -1.18 -6.25
CA ILE A 234 3.80 -0.94 -7.26
C ILE A 234 3.91 0.50 -7.73
N ILE A 235 4.00 0.71 -9.05
CA ILE A 235 4.02 2.05 -9.66
C ILE A 235 3.02 2.06 -10.81
N SER A 236 2.19 3.10 -10.91
CA SER A 236 1.42 3.34 -12.13
C SER A 236 1.95 4.53 -12.91
N ALA A 237 2.49 4.27 -14.10
CA ALA A 237 3.08 5.27 -14.98
C ALA A 237 3.12 4.75 -16.42
N LYS A 238 3.55 5.57 -17.36
CA LYS A 238 3.92 5.10 -18.71
C LYS A 238 5.24 4.32 -18.67
N PRO A 239 5.50 3.38 -19.61
CA PRO A 239 6.78 2.69 -19.69
C PRO A 239 7.99 3.64 -19.71
N SER A 240 7.91 4.73 -20.48
CA SER A 240 8.97 5.74 -20.58
C SER A 240 9.23 6.53 -19.30
N GLU A 241 8.27 6.58 -18.38
CA GLU A 241 8.37 7.30 -17.11
C GLU A 241 9.00 6.44 -16.01
N ILE A 242 8.94 5.10 -16.10
CA ILE A 242 9.46 4.19 -15.07
C ILE A 242 10.95 4.44 -14.71
N PRO A 243 11.87 4.73 -15.66
CA PRO A 243 13.25 5.04 -15.32
C PRO A 243 13.42 6.25 -14.38
N SER A 244 12.47 7.18 -14.32
CA SER A 244 12.52 8.33 -13.40
C SER A 244 12.32 7.93 -11.93
N PHE A 245 11.77 6.73 -11.67
CA PHE A 245 11.56 6.18 -10.33
C PHE A 245 12.71 5.27 -9.87
N LEU A 246 13.92 5.46 -10.43
CA LEU A 246 15.06 4.58 -10.16
C LEU A 246 15.37 4.44 -8.66
N ASP A 247 15.24 5.51 -7.89
CA ASP A 247 15.51 5.47 -6.46
C ASP A 247 14.43 4.73 -5.66
N ASP A 248 13.15 4.87 -6.03
CA ASP A 248 12.07 4.04 -5.49
C ASP A 248 12.30 2.55 -5.82
N LEU A 249 12.71 2.23 -7.06
CA LEU A 249 13.03 0.86 -7.47
C LEU A 249 14.20 0.28 -6.66
N LYS A 250 15.26 1.05 -6.43
CA LYS A 250 16.38 0.62 -5.55
C LYS A 250 15.89 0.38 -4.13
N GLN A 251 15.02 1.24 -3.61
CA GLN A 251 14.44 1.07 -2.29
C GLN A 251 13.58 -0.21 -2.20
N PHE A 252 12.76 -0.50 -3.21
CA PHE A 252 11.97 -1.74 -3.27
C PHE A 252 12.85 -2.98 -3.33
N ALA A 253 13.94 -2.94 -4.10
CA ALA A 253 14.86 -4.06 -4.23
C ALA A 253 15.68 -4.32 -2.95
N GLY A 254 15.90 -3.29 -2.12
CA GLY A 254 16.75 -3.39 -0.94
C GLY A 254 18.17 -3.82 -1.34
N GLU A 255 18.65 -4.92 -0.77
CA GLU A 255 19.98 -5.47 -1.06
C GLU A 255 20.06 -6.17 -2.43
N LYS A 256 18.91 -6.53 -3.04
CA LYS A 256 18.82 -7.30 -4.29
C LYS A 256 18.92 -6.41 -5.53
N THR A 257 20.01 -5.64 -5.64
CA THR A 257 20.19 -4.62 -6.69
C THR A 257 20.07 -5.14 -8.13
N GLY A 258 20.34 -6.43 -8.37
CA GLY A 258 20.15 -7.08 -9.67
C GLY A 258 18.69 -7.11 -10.17
N LEU A 259 17.70 -7.04 -9.27
CA LEU A 259 16.29 -6.99 -9.64
C LEU A 259 15.92 -5.71 -10.39
N VAL A 260 16.53 -4.57 -10.04
CA VAL A 260 16.22 -3.28 -10.66
C VAL A 260 16.47 -3.31 -12.16
N LYS A 261 17.59 -3.90 -12.59
CA LYS A 261 17.91 -4.06 -14.01
C LYS A 261 16.88 -4.93 -14.72
N LYS A 262 16.54 -6.09 -14.15
CA LYS A 262 15.53 -7.00 -14.70
C LYS A 262 14.19 -6.31 -14.88
N TRP A 263 13.75 -5.55 -13.87
CA TRP A 263 12.49 -4.81 -13.89
C TRP A 263 12.46 -3.77 -15.01
N LEU A 264 13.52 -2.95 -15.15
CA LEU A 264 13.61 -1.94 -16.20
C LEU A 264 13.57 -2.58 -17.61
N GLU A 265 14.29 -3.69 -17.82
CA GLU A 265 14.25 -4.45 -19.08
C GLU A 265 12.85 -5.03 -19.35
N GLY A 266 12.16 -5.50 -18.32
CA GLY A 266 10.79 -6.01 -18.42
C GLY A 266 9.77 -4.96 -18.80
N VAL A 267 9.91 -3.73 -18.29
CA VAL A 267 9.09 -2.57 -18.67
C VAL A 267 9.29 -2.19 -20.13
N GLN A 268 10.53 -2.22 -20.63
CA GLN A 268 10.85 -1.89 -22.03
C GLN A 268 10.18 -2.82 -23.07
N LEU A 269 9.67 -3.99 -22.63
CA LEU A 269 8.88 -4.83 -23.51
C LEU A 269 7.55 -4.14 -23.90
N ASP A 270 7.02 -3.21 -23.08
CA ASP A 270 5.85 -2.39 -23.40
C ASP A 270 6.17 -1.26 -24.36
N LYS A 271 5.65 -1.38 -25.60
CA LYS A 271 5.84 -0.40 -26.67
C LYS A 271 4.78 0.70 -26.70
N LYS A 272 3.69 0.53 -25.97
CA LYS A 272 2.58 1.49 -25.91
C LYS A 272 2.80 2.42 -24.74
N GLU A 273 2.79 3.72 -25.01
CA GLU A 273 2.95 4.78 -24.01
C GLU A 273 1.62 5.12 -23.32
N GLU A 274 0.93 4.10 -22.83
CA GLU A 274 -0.26 4.19 -22.00
C GLU A 274 0.13 4.04 -20.52
N ILE A 275 -0.72 4.51 -19.61
CA ILE A 275 -0.49 4.33 -18.17
C ILE A 275 -0.87 2.90 -17.78
N TYR A 276 0.09 2.15 -17.26
CA TYR A 276 -0.09 0.83 -16.68
C TYR A 276 0.24 0.84 -15.20
N THR A 277 -0.32 -0.11 -14.44
CA THR A 277 0.12 -0.44 -13.09
C THR A 277 1.12 -1.60 -13.16
N TYR A 278 2.36 -1.32 -12.78
CA TYR A 278 3.47 -2.27 -12.71
C TYR A 278 3.62 -2.79 -11.29
N PHE A 279 3.72 -4.12 -11.16
CA PHE A 279 4.05 -4.83 -9.94
C PHE A 279 5.48 -5.34 -10.06
N PHE A 280 6.38 -4.79 -9.24
CA PHE A 280 7.78 -5.18 -9.15
C PHE A 280 7.91 -6.31 -8.14
N LEU A 281 8.32 -7.48 -8.61
CA LEU A 281 8.23 -8.71 -7.85
C LEU A 281 9.61 -9.16 -7.38
N ASP A 282 9.64 -9.84 -6.25
CA ASP A 282 10.79 -10.63 -5.83
C ASP A 282 10.87 -11.94 -6.64
N ASP A 283 11.93 -12.71 -6.42
CA ASP A 283 12.08 -14.06 -6.94
C ASP A 283 10.91 -14.96 -6.54
N CYS A 284 10.45 -15.78 -7.47
CA CYS A 284 9.28 -16.62 -7.25
C CYS A 284 9.63 -17.85 -6.42
N VAL A 285 8.73 -18.21 -5.51
CA VAL A 285 8.72 -19.51 -4.84
C VAL A 285 7.90 -20.48 -5.68
N LYS A 286 8.43 -21.68 -5.92
CA LYS A 286 7.73 -22.73 -6.68
C LYS A 286 6.79 -23.51 -5.77
N ILE A 287 5.62 -23.85 -6.32
CA ILE A 287 4.63 -24.72 -5.70
C ILE A 287 4.71 -26.04 -6.45
N GLN A 288 4.88 -27.15 -5.71
CA GLN A 288 5.12 -28.47 -6.29
C GLN A 288 3.94 -28.96 -7.14
N THR A 289 2.73 -28.92 -6.57
CA THR A 289 1.51 -29.28 -7.28
C THR A 289 0.78 -28.01 -7.74
N PRO A 290 0.55 -27.82 -9.04
CA PRO A 290 -0.17 -26.65 -9.54
C PRO A 290 -1.58 -26.54 -8.96
N LEU A 291 -1.92 -25.39 -8.41
CA LEU A 291 -3.26 -25.14 -7.88
C LEU A 291 -4.22 -24.82 -9.03
N LEU A 292 -5.25 -25.65 -9.17
CA LEU A 292 -6.20 -25.54 -10.27
C LEU A 292 -7.44 -24.70 -9.89
N LYS A 293 -8.10 -24.19 -10.92
CA LYS A 293 -9.44 -23.59 -10.79
C LYS A 293 -10.44 -24.62 -10.25
N ASP A 294 -11.44 -24.13 -9.53
CA ASP A 294 -12.58 -24.96 -9.12
C ASP A 294 -13.35 -25.44 -10.35
N ARG A 295 -13.30 -26.76 -10.62
CA ARG A 295 -13.97 -27.42 -11.75
C ARG A 295 -15.41 -27.84 -11.42
N SER A 296 -15.89 -27.60 -10.20
CA SER A 296 -17.24 -28.02 -9.79
C SER A 296 -18.35 -27.19 -10.46
N ARG A 297 -19.51 -27.81 -10.65
CA ARG A 297 -20.71 -27.18 -11.26
C ARG A 297 -21.72 -26.68 -10.22
N LYS A 298 -21.37 -26.63 -8.94
CA LYS A 298 -22.29 -26.27 -7.84
C LYS A 298 -22.51 -24.75 -7.74
N LYS A 299 -23.72 -24.34 -7.34
CA LYS A 299 -24.07 -22.92 -7.10
C LYS A 299 -23.24 -22.38 -5.93
N GLY A 300 -22.53 -21.26 -6.12
CA GLY A 300 -21.56 -20.72 -5.14
C GLY A 300 -20.09 -21.09 -5.40
N ARG A 301 -19.77 -21.70 -6.56
CA ARG A 301 -18.41 -22.05 -7.02
C ARG A 301 -17.39 -20.93 -6.82
N GLY A 302 -16.17 -21.29 -6.41
CA GLY A 302 -15.05 -20.35 -6.33
C GLY A 302 -15.26 -19.10 -5.46
N LYS A 303 -16.27 -19.06 -4.58
CA LYS A 303 -16.58 -17.88 -3.74
C LYS A 303 -15.34 -17.40 -2.98
N ASN A 304 -14.58 -18.34 -2.41
CA ASN A 304 -13.33 -18.07 -1.70
C ASN A 304 -12.09 -18.37 -2.56
N TRP A 305 -12.21 -19.19 -3.61
CA TRP A 305 -11.10 -19.58 -4.49
C TRP A 305 -11.15 -18.92 -5.88
N ILE A 306 -10.70 -19.64 -6.90
CA ILE A 306 -10.69 -19.23 -8.30
C ILE A 306 -11.78 -20.02 -9.03
N ALA A 307 -12.78 -19.30 -9.54
CA ALA A 307 -13.81 -19.88 -10.40
C ALA A 307 -13.26 -20.16 -11.81
N ALA A 308 -14.08 -20.75 -12.69
CA ALA A 308 -13.70 -21.07 -14.07
C ALA A 308 -13.12 -19.87 -14.85
N GLN A 309 -13.63 -18.67 -14.59
CA GLN A 309 -13.08 -17.41 -15.09
C GLN A 309 -12.49 -16.64 -13.91
N ILE A 310 -11.26 -16.11 -14.06
CA ILE A 310 -10.64 -15.26 -13.04
C ILE A 310 -11.09 -13.83 -13.30
N PRO A 311 -11.89 -13.22 -12.40
CA PRO A 311 -12.22 -11.81 -12.53
C PRO A 311 -10.96 -10.96 -12.47
N GLN A 312 -11.01 -9.79 -13.11
CA GLN A 312 -9.95 -8.80 -12.92
C GLN A 312 -9.78 -8.50 -11.44
N ASN A 313 -8.52 -8.43 -10.98
CA ASN A 313 -8.15 -8.07 -9.61
C ASN A 313 -8.66 -9.09 -8.58
N ARG A 314 -8.72 -10.36 -8.97
CA ARG A 314 -9.08 -11.44 -8.05
C ARG A 314 -7.95 -11.58 -7.03
N CYS A 315 -8.21 -11.08 -5.82
CA CYS A 315 -7.37 -11.41 -4.69
C CYS A 315 -8.03 -12.50 -3.82
N VAL A 316 -7.21 -13.34 -3.20
CA VAL A 316 -7.60 -14.34 -2.20
C VAL A 316 -6.81 -14.12 -0.92
N THR A 317 -7.27 -14.72 0.18
CA THR A 317 -6.53 -14.66 1.45
C THR A 317 -5.37 -15.65 1.46
N PHE A 318 -4.36 -15.37 2.29
CA PHE A 318 -3.28 -16.32 2.57
C PHE A 318 -3.78 -17.67 3.08
N GLU A 319 -4.68 -17.64 4.06
CA GLU A 319 -5.28 -18.83 4.65
C GLU A 319 -5.91 -19.73 3.58
N GLU A 320 -6.73 -19.16 2.69
CA GLU A 320 -7.34 -19.91 1.61
C GLU A 320 -6.29 -20.47 0.65
N PHE A 321 -5.26 -19.71 0.32
CA PHE A 321 -4.21 -20.16 -0.60
C PHE A 321 -3.41 -21.33 -0.02
N ILE A 322 -3.02 -21.26 1.25
CA ILE A 322 -2.33 -22.36 1.94
C ILE A 322 -3.23 -23.60 2.05
N ARG A 323 -4.52 -23.41 2.37
CA ARG A 323 -5.50 -24.51 2.38
C ARG A 323 -5.53 -25.25 1.04
N ARG A 324 -5.43 -24.53 -0.09
CA ARG A 324 -5.39 -25.14 -1.42
C ARG A 324 -4.10 -25.87 -1.73
N ILE A 325 -2.96 -25.39 -1.22
CA ILE A 325 -1.70 -26.13 -1.31
C ILE A 325 -1.84 -27.47 -0.58
N GLN A 326 -2.39 -27.46 0.63
CA GLN A 326 -2.60 -28.68 1.42
C GLN A 326 -3.59 -29.66 0.75
N GLU A 327 -4.65 -29.17 0.11
CA GLU A 327 -5.62 -30.00 -0.63
C GLU A 327 -5.07 -30.57 -1.95
N ALA A 328 -4.00 -29.98 -2.49
CA ALA A 328 -3.38 -30.41 -3.75
C ALA A 328 -2.27 -31.46 -3.55
N HIS A 329 -1.84 -31.67 -2.31
CA HIS A 329 -1.01 -32.80 -1.88
C HIS A 329 -1.90 -33.98 -1.50
#